data_AF-A0A3S1GZ65-F1
#
_entry.id   AF-A0A3S1GZ65-F1
#
_cell.length_a   1.000
_cell.length_b   1.000
_cell.length_c   1.000
_cell.angle_alpha   90.00
_cell.angle_beta   90.00
_cell.angle_gamma   90.00
#
_symmetry.space_group_name_H-M   'P 1'
#
loop_
_entity.id
_entity.type
_entity.pdbx_description
1 polymer ?
#
loop_
_entity_poly.entity_id
_entity_poly.type
_entity_poly.pdbx_seq_one_letter_code
_entity_poly.pdbx_strand_id
1 'polypeptide(L)'
;RSNTNGTSSIRHEFFPITYRAAPYEVGFWTKPHFRCDGKVDAWVMTYVSPFFGLDSLRTKLEFRGVTTVDVPLSFLELNQCPMPYSVPNAFKNTARCDYLSTK
;
A
#
# COMPACT_ATOMS: atom_id res chain seq x y z
N ARG A 1 -29.21 31.33 -14.17
CA ARG A 1 -29.33 32.45 -13.20
C ARG A 1 -30.60 32.21 -12.41
N SER A 2 -30.50 31.95 -11.10
CA SER A 2 -31.61 31.57 -10.22
C SER A 2 -32.49 32.78 -9.86
N ASN A 3 -33.81 32.60 -9.90
CA ASN A 3 -34.80 33.59 -9.47
C ASN A 3 -35.00 33.49 -7.95
N THR A 4 -34.90 34.61 -7.23
CA THR A 4 -35.05 34.70 -5.76
C THR A 4 -36.44 34.33 -5.25
N ASN A 5 -37.47 34.36 -6.12
CA ASN A 5 -38.83 33.96 -5.77
C ASN A 5 -39.07 32.43 -5.85
N GLY A 6 -38.02 31.63 -6.14
CA GLY A 6 -38.10 30.17 -6.06
C GLY A 6 -38.90 29.49 -7.18
N THR A 7 -39.31 30.20 -8.23
CA THR A 7 -40.15 29.68 -9.33
C THR A 7 -39.37 28.96 -10.43
N SER A 8 -38.10 28.61 -10.20
CA SER A 8 -37.30 27.90 -11.20
C SER A 8 -37.69 26.42 -11.26
N SER A 9 -38.13 25.97 -12.42
CA SER A 9 -38.41 24.55 -12.71
C SER A 9 -37.15 23.70 -12.94
N ILE A 10 -35.97 24.32 -12.90
CA ILE A 10 -34.70 23.64 -13.07
C ILE A 10 -34.35 22.98 -11.73
N ARG A 11 -34.21 21.66 -11.72
CA ARG A 11 -33.75 20.90 -10.56
C ARG A 11 -32.42 21.50 -10.09
N HIS A 12 -32.34 21.90 -8.81
CA HIS A 12 -31.09 22.37 -8.22
C HIS A 12 -30.12 21.18 -8.15
N GLU A 13 -29.23 21.06 -9.13
CA GLU A 13 -28.18 20.04 -9.13
C GLU A 13 -26.98 20.57 -8.35
N PHE A 14 -26.71 19.97 -7.20
CA PHE A 14 -25.46 20.16 -6.48
C PHE A 14 -24.34 19.49 -7.27
N PHE A 15 -23.75 20.22 -8.22
CA PHE A 15 -22.41 19.91 -8.71
C PHE A 15 -21.37 20.37 -7.68
N PRO A 16 -20.25 19.65 -7.53
CA PRO A 16 -19.67 18.80 -8.56
C PRO A 16 -20.07 17.32 -8.44
N ILE A 17 -20.48 16.69 -9.55
CA ILE A 17 -20.34 15.24 -9.74
C ILE A 17 -18.84 14.90 -9.93
N THR A 18 -18.06 15.13 -8.89
CA THR A 18 -16.73 14.54 -8.77
C THR A 18 -16.91 13.22 -8.04
N TYR A 19 -16.84 12.11 -8.78
CA TYR A 19 -16.60 10.82 -8.16
C TYR A 19 -15.13 10.80 -7.71
N ARG A 20 -14.87 10.62 -6.41
CA ARG A 20 -13.54 10.20 -5.97
C ARG A 20 -13.42 8.74 -6.38
N ALA A 21 -12.71 8.47 -7.48
CA ALA A 21 -12.21 7.13 -7.73
C ALA A 21 -11.47 6.67 -6.46
N ALA A 22 -11.69 5.43 -6.02
CA ALA A 22 -10.81 4.85 -5.01
C ALA A 22 -9.37 5.06 -5.51
N PRO A 23 -8.43 5.57 -4.68
CA PRO A 23 -7.04 5.58 -5.08
C PRO A 23 -6.72 4.13 -5.38
N TYR A 24 -6.47 3.82 -6.64
CA TYR A 24 -5.97 2.50 -7.00
C TYR A 24 -4.64 2.39 -6.25
N GLU A 25 -4.60 1.58 -5.19
CA GLU A 25 -3.36 1.39 -4.44
C GLU A 25 -2.32 0.95 -5.46
N VAL A 26 -1.31 1.80 -5.69
CA VAL A 26 -0.31 1.65 -6.75
C VAL A 26 0.39 0.28 -6.64
N GLY A 27 0.33 -0.32 -5.47
CA GLY A 27 0.71 -1.69 -5.20
C GLY A 27 0.54 -2.05 -3.72
N PHE A 28 0.77 -3.32 -3.42
CA PHE A 28 0.62 -3.93 -2.12
C PHE A 28 1.99 -4.42 -1.61
N TRP A 29 2.32 -4.14 -0.35
CA TRP A 29 3.47 -4.75 0.32
C TRP A 29 3.08 -6.05 1.00
N THR A 30 3.77 -7.14 0.69
CA THR A 30 3.62 -8.41 1.41
C THR A 30 4.20 -8.30 2.82
N LYS A 31 3.71 -9.16 3.72
CA LYS A 31 4.38 -9.37 5.01
C LYS A 31 5.77 -9.98 4.77
N PRO A 32 6.76 -9.69 5.64
CA PRO A 32 8.06 -10.36 5.58
C PRO A 32 7.91 -11.88 5.52
N HIS A 33 8.56 -12.51 4.55
CA HIS A 33 8.60 -13.97 4.42
C HIS A 33 9.98 -14.43 3.95
N PHE A 34 10.33 -15.67 4.28
CA PHE A 34 11.58 -16.27 3.82
C PHE A 34 11.37 -16.83 2.41
N ARG A 35 12.17 -16.36 1.45
CA ARG A 35 12.21 -16.94 0.11
C ARG A 35 13.35 -17.95 0.03
N CYS A 36 13.07 -19.09 -0.60
CA CYS A 36 14.02 -20.20 -0.81
C CYS A 36 13.76 -20.90 -2.15
N ASP A 37 13.73 -20.12 -3.24
CA ASP A 37 13.40 -20.60 -4.59
C ASP A 37 14.62 -21.11 -5.39
N GLY A 38 15.76 -21.30 -4.72
CA GLY A 38 17.02 -21.72 -5.33
C GLY A 38 17.80 -20.58 -5.99
N LYS A 39 17.28 -19.35 -5.99
CA LYS A 39 17.98 -18.13 -6.44
C LYS A 39 18.20 -17.15 -5.30
N VAL A 40 17.22 -17.04 -4.41
CA VAL A 40 17.25 -16.13 -3.26
C VAL A 40 16.96 -16.94 -2.00
N ASP A 41 17.89 -16.89 -1.05
CA ASP A 41 17.75 -17.46 0.30
C ASP A 41 17.84 -16.33 1.32
N ALA A 42 16.74 -15.58 1.47
CA ALA A 42 16.68 -14.41 2.34
C ALA A 42 15.26 -14.11 2.83
N TRP A 43 15.17 -13.46 3.99
CA TRP A 43 13.95 -12.77 4.40
C TRP A 43 13.72 -11.56 3.50
N VAL A 44 12.56 -11.49 2.85
CA VAL A 44 12.21 -10.41 1.92
C VAL A 44 10.82 -9.83 2.23
N MET A 45 10.62 -8.56 1.86
CA MET A 45 9.30 -7.97 1.63
C MET A 45 9.15 -7.71 0.14
N THR A 46 7.97 -8.00 -0.40
CA THR A 46 7.69 -7.86 -1.84
C THR A 46 6.69 -6.75 -2.05
N TYR A 47 7.02 -5.80 -2.91
CA TYR A 47 6.05 -4.87 -3.45
C TYR A 47 5.41 -5.45 -4.71
N VAL A 48 4.09 -5.47 -4.75
CA VAL A 48 3.29 -6.08 -5.83
C VAL A 48 2.45 -5.00 -6.49
N SER A 49 2.73 -4.67 -7.75
CA SER A 49 1.95 -3.68 -8.51
C SER A 49 1.20 -4.37 -9.65
N PRO A 50 -0.14 -4.26 -9.74
CA PRO A 50 -0.90 -4.94 -10.79
C PRO A 50 -0.91 -4.09 -12.06
N PHE A 51 -1.00 -4.76 -13.21
CA PHE A 51 -1.14 -4.07 -14.50
C PHE A 51 -2.31 -4.64 -15.29
N PHE A 52 -2.97 -3.74 -16.02
CA PHE A 52 -4.15 -4.04 -16.81
C PHE A 52 -3.85 -3.85 -18.29
N GLY A 53 -4.44 -4.70 -19.10
CA GLY A 53 -4.48 -4.54 -20.55
C GLY A 53 -5.86 -4.09 -20.98
N LEU A 54 -5.94 -3.39 -22.12
CA LEU A 54 -7.21 -3.09 -22.76
C LEU A 54 -7.64 -4.29 -23.62
N ASP A 55 -8.83 -4.82 -23.38
CA ASP A 55 -9.47 -5.73 -24.35
C ASP A 55 -10.08 -4.88 -25.47
N SER A 56 -9.48 -4.95 -26.66
CA SER A 56 -9.90 -4.19 -27.83
C SER A 56 -11.30 -4.56 -28.33
N LEU A 57 -11.79 -5.76 -28.03
CA LEU A 57 -13.11 -6.23 -28.48
C LEU A 57 -14.23 -5.75 -27.55
N ARG A 58 -13.96 -5.69 -26.25
CA ARG A 58 -14.96 -5.32 -25.22
C ARG A 58 -14.77 -3.91 -24.66
N THR A 59 -13.75 -3.18 -25.11
CA THR A 59 -13.38 -1.84 -24.62
C THR A 59 -13.29 -1.76 -23.09
N LYS A 60 -12.83 -2.85 -22.46
CA LYS A 60 -12.79 -3.01 -21.00
C LYS A 60 -11.36 -3.24 -20.55
N LEU A 61 -11.01 -2.70 -19.39
CA LEU A 61 -9.76 -3.02 -18.71
C LEU A 61 -9.83 -4.43 -18.12
N GLU A 62 -8.86 -5.26 -18.47
CA GLU A 62 -8.71 -6.63 -17.98
C GLU A 62 -7.43 -6.77 -17.17
N PHE A 63 -7.52 -7.46 -16.04
CA PHE A 63 -6.35 -7.80 -15.24
C PHE A 63 -5.45 -8.76 -16.02
N ARG A 64 -4.19 -8.37 -16.23
CA ARG A 64 -3.21 -9.17 -16.99
C ARG A 64 -2.18 -9.84 -16.08
N GLY A 65 -1.92 -9.27 -14.92
CA GLY A 65 -0.99 -9.84 -13.96
C GLY A 65 -0.45 -8.81 -12.99
N VAL A 66 0.66 -9.16 -12.37
CA VAL A 66 1.37 -8.32 -11.41
C VAL A 66 2.85 -8.26 -11.74
N THR A 67 3.45 -7.13 -11.40
CA THR A 67 4.90 -6.95 -11.33
C THR A 67 5.31 -6.94 -9.87
N THR A 68 6.41 -7.62 -9.55
CA THR A 68 6.88 -7.77 -8.18
C THR A 68 8.32 -7.33 -8.05
N VAL A 69 8.61 -6.57 -6.99
CA VAL A 69 9.98 -6.20 -6.61
C VAL A 69 10.21 -6.67 -5.19
N ASP A 70 11.27 -7.44 -5.00
CA ASP A 70 11.62 -7.96 -3.68
C ASP A 70 12.74 -7.16 -3.06
N VAL A 71 12.54 -6.76 -1.81
CA VAL A 71 13.52 -6.05 -1.00
C VAL A 71 13.97 -6.97 0.13
N PRO A 72 15.24 -7.40 0.13
CA PRO A 72 15.83 -8.08 1.27
C PRO A 72 15.69 -7.26 2.55
N LEU A 73 15.25 -7.90 3.64
CA LEU A 73 15.12 -7.23 4.94
C LEU A 73 16.46 -6.71 5.46
N SER A 74 17.58 -7.31 5.03
CA SER A 74 18.92 -6.85 5.36
C SER A 74 19.25 -5.45 4.85
N PHE A 75 18.56 -4.96 3.81
CA PHE A 75 18.73 -3.59 3.31
C PHE A 75 17.86 -2.57 4.06
N LEU A 76 16.91 -3.04 4.87
CA LEU A 76 16.12 -2.17 5.74
C LEU A 76 16.82 -2.10 7.10
N GLU A 77 17.16 -0.90 7.55
CA GLU A 77 17.74 -0.69 8.89
C GLU A 77 16.66 -0.83 9.98
N LEU A 78 16.27 -2.07 10.25
CA LEU A 78 15.31 -2.42 11.30
C LEU A 78 16.03 -2.57 12.64
N ASN A 79 16.10 -1.48 13.39
CA ASN A 79 16.62 -1.52 14.75
C ASN A 79 15.48 -1.80 15.75
N GLN A 80 15.37 -3.04 16.23
CA GLN A 80 14.32 -3.42 17.18
C GLN A 80 14.74 -3.34 18.65
N CYS A 81 15.98 -2.95 18.91
CA CYS A 81 16.56 -2.95 20.25
C CYS A 81 15.84 -1.95 21.18
N PRO A 82 15.91 -2.18 22.50
CA PRO A 82 15.41 -1.22 23.47
C PRO A 82 16.09 0.13 23.34
N MET A 83 15.30 1.20 23.24
CA MET A 83 15.83 2.56 23.18
C MET A 83 14.93 3.56 23.93
N PRO A 84 15.51 4.68 24.40
CA PRO A 84 14.75 5.73 25.07
C PRO A 84 13.62 6.30 24.21
N TYR A 85 12.61 6.88 24.87
CA TYR A 85 11.49 7.51 24.18
C TYR A 85 11.95 8.64 23.21
N SER A 86 13.04 9.33 23.54
CA SER A 86 13.59 10.46 22.76
C SER A 86 14.21 10.08 21.42
N VAL A 87 14.56 8.81 21.19
CA VAL A 87 15.17 8.37 19.92
C VAL A 87 14.06 8.11 18.88
N PRO A 88 14.07 8.80 17.72
CA PRO A 88 13.07 8.59 16.67
C PRO A 88 13.35 7.30 15.90
N ASN A 89 12.80 6.19 16.40
CA ASN A 89 12.81 4.89 15.73
C ASN A 89 11.46 4.20 15.96
N ALA A 90 10.75 3.91 14.86
CA ALA A 90 9.45 3.25 14.90
C ALA A 90 9.52 1.78 15.32
N PHE A 91 10.68 1.14 15.21
CA PHE A 91 10.88 -0.27 15.50
C PHE A 91 11.44 -0.54 16.90
N LYS A 92 11.81 0.50 17.67
CA LYS A 92 12.37 0.31 19.01
C LYS A 92 11.39 -0.42 19.93
N ASN A 93 11.92 -1.24 20.83
CA ASN A 93 11.13 -2.04 21.78
C ASN A 93 10.13 -3.03 21.11
N THR A 94 10.32 -3.39 19.84
CA THR A 94 9.46 -4.39 19.14
C THR A 94 10.09 -5.78 19.05
N ALA A 95 11.31 -5.95 19.56
CA ALA A 95 11.96 -7.26 19.61
C ALA A 95 11.13 -8.23 20.46
N ARG A 96 11.05 -9.49 20.00
CA ARG A 96 10.40 -10.58 20.75
C ARG A 96 11.33 -11.32 21.70
N CYS A 97 12.59 -10.92 21.76
CA CYS A 97 13.60 -11.53 22.62
C CYS A 97 13.27 -11.24 24.09
N ASP A 98 13.59 -12.19 24.97
CA ASP A 98 13.60 -11.94 26.40
C ASP A 98 14.70 -10.92 26.74
N TYR A 99 14.39 -9.98 27.63
CA TYR A 99 15.35 -8.98 28.09
C TYR A 99 16.32 -9.55 29.14
N LEU A 100 15.95 -10.68 29.75
CA LEU A 100 16.80 -11.39 30.70
C LEU A 100 17.69 -12.36 29.91
N SER A 101 19.01 -12.14 29.96
CA SER A 101 19.94 -13.16 29.46
C SER A 101 20.03 -14.29 30.47
N THR A 102 19.80 -15.53 30.05
CA THR A 102 20.20 -16.70 30.85
C THR A 102 21.72 -16.74 30.93
N LYS A 103 22.27 -16.66 32.15
CA LYS A 103 23.70 -16.86 32.40
C LYS A 103 24.08 -18.33 32.30
#